data_AF-A0A976QB73-F1
#
_entry.id   AF-A0A976QB73-F1
#
_cell.length_a   1.000
_cell.length_b   1.000
_cell.length_c   1.000
_cell.angle_alpha   90.00
_cell.angle_beta   90.00
_cell.angle_gamma   90.00
#
_symmetry.space_group_name_H-M   'P 1'
#
loop_
_entity.id
_entity.type
_entity.pdbx_description
1 polymer ?
#
loop_
_entity_poly.entity_id
_entity_poly.type
_entity_poly.pdbx_seq_one_letter_code
_entity_poly.pdbx_strand_id
1 'polypeptide(L)' 'MKKRDLIQAVATHTDVDKKTATLLVEGTIDVILATVAKGEVVNISG' A
#
# COMPACT_ATOMS: atom_id res chain seq x y z
N MET A 1 11.43 7.39 4.51
CA MET A 1 11.17 6.93 3.12
C MET A 1 10.06 7.80 2.52
N LYS A 2 10.20 8.34 1.31
CA LYS A 2 9.09 9.08 0.65
C LYS A 2 8.19 8.08 -0.11
N LYS A 3 6.94 8.46 -0.43
CA LYS A 3 5.99 7.59 -1.16
C LYS A 3 6.57 7.03 -2.46
N ARG A 4 7.35 7.83 -3.19
CA ARG A 4 8.03 7.42 -4.42
C ARG A 4 9.06 6.31 -4.18
N ASP A 5 9.81 6.40 -3.09
CA ASP A 5 10.85 5.41 -2.75
C ASP A 5 10.18 4.09 -2.33
N LEU A 6 9.04 4.16 -1.63
CA LEU A 6 8.22 2.99 -1.29
C LEU A 6 7.68 2.29 -2.53
N ILE A 7 7.08 3.03 -3.47
CA ILE A 7 6.55 2.46 -4.72
C ILE A 7 7.66 1.75 -5.50
N GLN A 8 8.86 2.34 -5.55
CA GLN A 8 10.00 1.72 -6.22
C GLN A 8 10.42 0.42 -5.52
N ALA A 9 10.48 0.41 -4.18
CA ALA A 9 10.81 -0.78 -3.42
C ALA A 9 9.77 -1.90 -3.62
N VAL A 10 8.48 -1.57 -3.59
CA VAL A 10 7.40 -2.53 -3.85
C VAL A 10 7.54 -3.14 -5.25
N ALA A 11 7.70 -2.31 -6.28
CA ALA A 11 7.91 -2.78 -7.65
C ALA A 11 9.09 -3.77 -7.76
N THR A 12 10.21 -3.44 -7.10
CA THR A 12 11.40 -4.30 -7.09
C THR A 12 11.20 -5.61 -6.33
N HIS A 13 10.50 -5.60 -5.19
CA HIS A 13 10.36 -6.79 -4.34
C HIS A 13 9.24 -7.74 -4.77
N THR A 14 8.24 -7.24 -5.51
CA THR A 14 7.10 -8.05 -5.95
C THR A 14 7.10 -8.33 -7.46
N ASP A 15 8.14 -7.89 -8.18
CA ASP A 15 8.29 -8.06 -9.64
C ASP A 15 7.08 -7.55 -10.44
N VAL A 16 6.58 -6.36 -10.09
CA VAL A 16 5.50 -5.70 -10.83
C VAL A 16 5.97 -4.37 -11.40
N ASP A 17 5.35 -3.93 -12.49
CA ASP A 17 5.66 -2.63 -13.07
C ASP A 17 5.25 -1.49 -12.12
N LYS A 18 5.87 -0.31 -12.31
CA LYS A 18 5.68 0.85 -11.45
C LYS A 18 4.23 1.35 -11.40
N LYS A 19 3.46 1.21 -12.48
CA LYS A 19 2.05 1.63 -12.51
C LYS A 19 1.23 0.70 -11.62
N THR A 20 1.45 -0.61 -11.75
CA THR A 20 0.82 -1.62 -10.88
C THR A 20 1.22 -1.43 -9.41
N ALA A 21 2.51 -1.21 -9.11
CA ALA A 21 2.97 -0.93 -7.74
C ALA A 21 2.34 0.35 -7.14
N THR A 22 2.14 1.38 -7.96
CA THR A 22 1.45 2.61 -7.52
C THR A 22 0.02 2.31 -7.08
N LEU A 23 -0.73 1.56 -7.90
CA LEU A 23 -2.10 1.15 -7.59
C LEU A 23 -2.17 0.26 -6.34
N LEU A 24 -1.22 -0.67 -6.17
CA LEU A 24 -1.17 -1.51 -4.96
C LEU A 24 -0.98 -0.66 -3.70
N VAL A 25 -0.02 0.25 -3.70
CA VAL A 25 0.27 1.10 -2.53
C VAL A 25 -0.91 2.01 -2.22
N GLU A 26 -1.47 2.67 -3.23
CA GLU A 26 -2.60 3.58 -3.06
C GLU A 26 -3.87 2.84 -2.62
N GLY A 27 -4.22 1.76 -3.30
CA GLY A 27 -5.38 0.96 -2.93
C GLY A 27 -5.29 0.35 -1.53
N THR A 28 -4.09 -0.06 -1.10
CA THR A 28 -3.88 -0.55 0.28
C THR A 28 -4.11 0.57 1.30
N ILE A 29 -3.60 1.78 1.04
CA ILE A 29 -3.85 2.94 1.91
C ILE A 29 -5.35 3.25 1.99
N ASP A 30 -6.04 3.27 0.84
CA ASP A 30 -7.46 3.59 0.78
C ASP A 30 -8.31 2.60 1.59
N VAL A 31 -8.03 1.29 1.47
CA VAL A 31 -8.73 0.26 2.25
C VAL A 31 -8.49 0.44 3.74
N ILE A 32 -7.25 0.66 4.17
CA ILE A 32 -6.93 0.87 5.58
C ILE A 32 -7.66 2.10 6.13
N LEU A 33 -7.63 3.22 5.40
CA LEU A 33 -8.32 4.44 5.81
C LEU A 33 -9.84 4.22 5.89
N ALA A 34 -10.42 3.51 4.91
CA ALA A 34 -11.84 3.20 4.91
C ALA A 34 -12.26 2.29 6.07
N THR A 35 -11.45 1.28 6.41
CA THR A 35 -11.69 0.39 7.55
C THR A 35 -11.63 1.16 8.88
N VAL A 36 -10.59 1.99 9.06
CA VAL A 36 -10.46 2.82 10.28
C VAL A 36 -11.60 3.84 10.39
N ALA A 37 -12.04 4.43 9.28
CA ALA A 37 -13.17 5.37 9.27
C ALA A 37 -14.49 4.73 9.73
N LYS A 38 -14.64 3.41 9.59
CA LYS A 38 -15.79 2.65 10.12
C LYS A 38 -15.66 2.31 11.61
N GLY A 39 -14.55 2.68 12.25
CA GLY A 39 -14.24 2.31 13.64
C GLY A 39 -13.72 0.89 13.81
N GLU A 40 -13.37 0.22 12.71
CA GLU A 40 -12.83 -1.14 12.71
C GLU A 40 -11.30 -1.12 12.87
N VAL A 41 -10.75 -2.15 13.51
CA VAL A 41 -9.30 -2.33 13.68
C VAL A 41 -8.71 -3.04 12.47
N VAL A 42 -7.62 -2.50 11.92
CA VAL A 42 -6.81 -3.17 10.88
C VAL A 42 -5.69 -3.95 11.53
N ASN A 43 -5.79 -5.28 11.54
CA ASN A 43 -4.75 -6.16 12.05
C ASN A 43 -3.77 -6.56 10.93
N ILE A 44 -2.50 -6.20 11.07
CA ILE A 44 -1.41 -6.61 10.17
C ILE A 44 -0.42 -7.43 10.99
N SER A 45 -0.32 -8.73 10.71
CA SER A 45 0.70 -9.60 11.30
C SER A 45 2.00 -9.48 10.51
N GLY A 46 3.09 -9.13 11.19
CA GLY A 46 4.45 -9.09 10.64
C GLY A 46 5.20 -10.38 10.82
#